data_AF-A0A7J2NPA7-F1
#
_entry.id   AF-A0A7J2NPA7-F1
#
_cell.length_a   1.000
_cell.length_b   1.000
_cell.length_c   1.000
_cell.angle_alpha   90.00
_cell.angle_beta   90.00
_cell.angle_gamma   90.00
#
_symmetry.space_group_name_H-M   'P 1'
#
loop_
_entity.id
_entity.type
_entity.pdbx_description
1 polymer ?
#
loop_
_entity_poly.entity_id
_entity_poly.type
_entity_poly.pdbx_seq_one_letter_code
_entity_poly.pdbx_strand_id
1 'polypeptide(L)' 'MRDLEKTRTCVYQANYHLIWATKYRRKVLVGTVEIRLEEVLKMIADRHSYSLLAARSS' A
#
# COMPACT_ATOMS: atom_id res chain seq x y z
N MET A 1 4.96 -0.99 21.15
CA MET A 1 5.17 0.45 20.86
C MET A 1 4.10 0.83 19.84
N ARG A 2 3.32 1.91 20.05
CA ARG A 2 2.28 2.31 19.08
C ARG A 2 2.87 3.40 18.20
N ASP A 3 3.12 3.09 16.92
CA ASP A 3 3.56 4.06 15.91
C ASP A 3 2.39 5.00 15.60
N LEU A 4 2.36 6.13 16.30
CA LEU A 4 1.34 7.17 16.21
C LEU A 4 1.96 8.38 15.53
N GLU A 5 1.48 8.71 14.34
CA GLU A 5 1.90 9.89 13.59
C GLU A 5 1.34 11.15 14.26
N LYS A 6 2.15 12.22 14.28
CA LYS A 6 1.81 13.47 14.97
C LYS A 6 1.91 14.66 14.03
N THR A 7 0.83 15.42 13.95
CA THR A 7 0.77 16.77 13.39
C THR A 7 0.73 17.79 14.53
N ARG A 8 0.97 19.06 14.22
CA ARG A 8 1.03 20.19 15.16
C ARG A 8 -0.11 20.26 16.19
N THR A 9 -1.28 19.72 15.88
CA THR A 9 -2.47 19.74 16.75
C THR A 9 -3.16 18.37 16.91
N CYS A 10 -2.70 17.32 16.21
CA CYS A 10 -3.42 16.04 16.15
C CYS A 10 -2.45 14.86 16.15
N VAL A 11 -2.81 13.79 16.87
CA VAL A 11 -2.11 12.50 16.87
C VAL A 11 -3.04 11.46 16.25
N TYR A 12 -2.55 10.68 15.28
CA TYR A 12 -3.38 9.70 14.57
C TYR A 12 -2.60 8.44 14.19
N GLN A 13 -3.33 7.34 14.00
CA GLN A 13 -2.81 6.09 13.43
C GLN A 13 -3.69 5.71 12.24
N ALA A 14 -3.30 6.14 11.04
CA ALA A 14 -4.06 5.96 9.81
C ALA A 14 -3.53 4.76 9.01
N ASN A 15 -3.78 3.56 9.51
CA ASN A 15 -3.42 2.32 8.82
C ASN A 15 -4.60 1.87 7.95
N TYR A 16 -4.38 1.69 6.66
CA TYR A 16 -5.41 1.29 5.70
C TYR A 16 -5.15 -0.12 5.16
N HIS A 17 -6.19 -0.97 5.16
CA HIS A 17 -6.17 -2.26 4.47
C HIS A 17 -6.80 -2.10 3.08
N LEU A 18 -5.96 -1.85 2.08
CA LEU A 18 -6.41 -1.69 0.70
C LEU A 18 -6.44 -3.05 -0.01
N ILE A 19 -7.63 -3.47 -0.46
CA ILE A 19 -7.85 -4.69 -1.23
C ILE A 19 -8.59 -4.30 -2.51
N TRP A 20 -8.09 -4.72 -3.67
CA TRP A 20 -8.83 -4.58 -4.94
C TRP A 20 -8.77 -5.88 -5.75
N ALA A 21 -9.72 -6.01 -6.68
CA ALA A 21 -9.76 -7.07 -7.66
C ALA A 21 -9.69 -6.48 -9.06
N THR A 22 -9.11 -7.23 -9.99
CA THR A 22 -9.06 -6.82 -11.40
C THR A 22 -10.44 -6.89 -12.03
N LYS A 23 -10.66 -6.08 -13.08
CA LYS A 23 -11.90 -6.14 -13.86
C LYS A 23 -12.11 -7.59 -14.35
N TYR A 24 -13.30 -8.15 -14.07
CA TYR A 24 -13.66 -9.56 -14.34
C TYR A 24 -12.93 -10.63 -13.51
N ARG A 25 -12.30 -10.27 -12.38
CA ARG A 25 -11.53 -11.18 -11.51
C ARG A 25 -10.55 -12.08 -12.27
N ARG A 26 -9.97 -11.55 -13.35
CA ARG A 26 -8.96 -12.30 -14.11
C ARG A 26 -7.70 -12.41 -13.26
N LYS A 27 -7.09 -13.59 -13.20
CA LYS A 27 -5.77 -13.83 -12.57
C LYS A 27 -4.65 -13.21 -13.41
N VAL A 28 -4.69 -11.88 -13.59
CA VAL A 28 -3.67 -11.10 -14.31
C VAL A 28 -2.65 -10.49 -13.35
N LEU A 29 -2.93 -10.47 -12.05
CA LEU A 29 -2.00 -10.06 -11.00
C LEU A 29 -1.12 -11.23 -10.57
N VAL A 30 -0.40 -11.84 -11.52
CA VAL A 30 0.51 -12.95 -11.25
C VAL A 30 1.83 -12.71 -11.98
N GLY A 31 2.95 -13.08 -11.35
CA GLY A 31 4.27 -13.04 -11.98
C GLY A 31 4.79 -11.62 -12.20
N THR A 32 5.06 -11.23 -13.45
CA THR A 32 5.67 -9.93 -13.76
C THR A 32 4.74 -8.74 -13.48
N VAL A 33 3.42 -8.92 -13.61
CA VAL A 33 2.43 -7.87 -13.32
C VAL A 33 2.35 -7.58 -11.84
N GLU A 34 2.49 -8.61 -11.00
CA GLU A 34 2.54 -8.51 -9.54
C GLU A 34 3.77 -7.73 -9.08
N ILE A 35 4.96 -8.07 -9.61
CA ILE A 35 6.21 -7.37 -9.32
C ILE A 35 6.07 -5.87 -9.70
N ARG A 36 5.55 -5.59 -10.90
CA ARG A 36 5.38 -4.21 -11.36
C ARG A 36 4.38 -3.44 -10.51
N LEU A 37 3.33 -4.11 -10.03
CA LEU A 37 2.35 -3.49 -9.15
C LEU A 37 2.97 -3.10 -7.80
N GLU A 38 3.78 -3.97 -7.21
CA GLU A 38 4.51 -3.65 -5.98
C GLU A 38 5.47 -2.47 -6.17
N GLU A 39 6.20 -2.42 -7.29
CA GLU A 39 7.06 -1.28 -7.62
C GLU A 39 6.28 0.03 -7.70
N VAL A 40 5.13 0.03 -8.38
CA VAL A 40 4.28 1.21 -8.50
C VAL A 40 3.74 1.64 -7.13
N LEU A 41 3.32 0.69 -6.29
CA LEU A 41 2.88 0.99 -4.93
C LEU A 41 4.01 1.61 -4.09
N LYS A 42 5.22 1.07 -4.18
CA LYS A 42 6.42 1.63 -3.52
C LYS A 42 6.72 3.05 -4.03
N MET A 43 6.67 3.27 -5.34
CA MET A 43 6.88 4.60 -5.94
C MET A 43 5.83 5.63 -5.50
N ILE A 44 4.56 5.23 -5.40
CA ILE A 44 3.49 6.10 -4.91
C ILE A 44 3.69 6.39 -3.42
N ALA A 45 4.03 5.38 -2.62
CA ALA A 45 4.31 5.55 -1.20
C ALA A 45 5.47 6.52 -0.96
N ASP A 46 6.58 6.36 -1.70
CA ASP A 46 7.74 7.24 -1.66
C ASP A 46 7.37 8.69 -2.01
N ARG A 47 6.64 8.88 -3.12
CA ARG A 47 6.19 10.21 -3.57
C ARG A 47 5.33 10.93 -2.53
N HIS A 48 4.49 10.20 -1.82
CA HIS A 48 3.56 10.77 -0.84
C HIS A 48 4.05 10.70 0.60
N SER A 49 5.28 10.24 0.83
CA SER A 49 5.84 10.02 2.17
C SER A 49 4.97 9.10 3.05
N TYR A 50 4.33 8.10 2.43
CA TYR A 50 3.57 7.08 3.15
C TYR A 50 4.47 5.93 3.57
N SER A 51 4.24 5.41 4.78
CA SER A 51 4.90 4.20 5.26
C SER A 51 4.15 2.96 4.76
N LEU A 52 4.79 2.19 3.87
CA LEU A 52 4.24 0.93 3.38
C LEU A 52 4.45 -0.17 4.44
N LEU A 53 3.41 -0.49 5.20
CA LEU A 53 3.50 -1.46 6.31
C LEU A 53 3.58 -2.92 5.85
N ALA A 54 2.85 -3.26 4.79
CA ALA A 54 2.88 -4.59 4.17
C ALA A 54 2.28 -4.52 2.77
N ALA A 55 3.01 -5.00 1.77
CA ALA A 55 2.45 -5.44 0.50
C ALA A 55 2.43 -6.96 0.52
N ARG A 56 1.25 -7.56 0.38
CA ARG A 56 1.09 -9.02 0.25
C ARG A 56 0.45 -9.28 -1.09
N SER A 57 1.21 -9.85 -2.00
CA SER A 57 0.68 -10.46 -3.20
C SER A 57 0.51 -11.97 -2.96
N SER A 58 -0.58 -12.54 -3.44
CA SER A 58 -1.02 -13.92 -3.16
C SER A 58 -1.28 -14.69 -4.44
#